data_AF-A0A7T5JDW2-F1
#
_entry.id   AF-A0A7T5JDW2-F1
#
_cell.length_a   1.000
_cell.length_b   1.000
_cell.length_c   1.000
_cell.angle_alpha   90.00
_cell.angle_beta   90.00
_cell.angle_gamma   90.00
#
_symmetry.space_group_name_H-M   'P 1'
#
loop_
_entity.id
_entity.type
_entity.pdbx_description
1 polymer ?
#
loop_
_entity_poly.entity_id
_entity_poly.type
_entity_poly.pdbx_seq_one_letter_code
_entity_poly.pdbx_strand_id
1 'polypeptide(L)'
;MPSKPQTLTCGDLVKLKDPYQGRYGYGVVVEITSRTRQGQPRNVSLHLYDDEGQLYIEPLYVAKGLMVPSYVDFHVSELTWYRRVSDQGYHTIPKPPDWSVERYLA
;
A
#
# COMPACT_ATOMS: atom_id res chain seq x y z
N MET A 1 -5.49 1.61 24.39
CA MET A 1 -5.15 0.39 23.63
C MET A 1 -5.98 0.39 22.36
N PRO A 2 -5.42 0.27 21.14
CA PRO A 2 -6.27 0.15 19.97
C PRO A 2 -7.04 -1.17 20.07
N SER A 3 -8.36 -1.06 19.97
CA SER A 3 -9.34 -2.14 19.90
C SER A 3 -9.05 -3.10 18.75
N LYS A 4 -9.31 -4.40 18.98
CA LYS A 4 -9.51 -5.54 18.03
C LYS A 4 -9.11 -5.31 16.56
N PRO A 5 -8.36 -6.22 15.92
CA PRO A 5 -7.94 -6.03 14.52
C PRO A 5 -9.18 -5.87 13.65
N GLN A 6 -9.36 -4.65 13.14
CA GLN A 6 -10.31 -4.38 12.10
C GLN A 6 -9.85 -5.18 10.88
N THR A 7 -10.77 -5.87 10.20
CA THR A 7 -10.44 -6.53 8.94
C THR A 7 -9.84 -5.48 8.01
N LEU A 8 -8.62 -5.73 7.52
CA LEU A 8 -7.90 -4.83 6.62
C LEU A 8 -8.73 -4.56 5.36
N THR A 9 -8.75 -3.29 4.95
CA THR A 9 -9.50 -2.76 3.80
C THR A 9 -8.64 -1.76 3.02
N CYS A 10 -9.02 -1.50 1.77
CA CYS A 10 -8.38 -0.45 0.98
C CYS A 10 -8.50 0.90 1.68
N GLY A 11 -7.40 1.66 1.73
CA GLY A 11 -7.28 2.90 2.48
C GLY A 11 -6.87 2.73 3.94
N ASP A 12 -6.66 1.51 4.44
CA ASP A 12 -6.01 1.33 5.74
C ASP A 12 -4.52 1.65 5.64
N LEU A 13 -4.04 2.40 6.63
CA LEU A 13 -2.64 2.69 6.86
C LEU A 13 -2.05 1.63 7.80
N VAL A 14 -0.95 1.04 7.36
CA VAL A 14 -0.28 -0.07 8.04
C VAL A 14 1.17 0.28 8.32
N LYS A 15 1.69 -0.28 9.41
CA LYS A 15 3.13 -0.35 9.68
C LYS A 15 3.63 -1.74 9.30
N LEU A 16 4.80 -1.80 8.67
CA LEU A 16 5.43 -3.05 8.31
C LEU A 16 6.15 -3.64 9.53
N LYS A 17 6.29 -4.97 9.59
CA LYS A 17 7.09 -5.69 10.58
C LYS A 17 8.51 -5.93 10.05
N ASP A 18 9.40 -6.42 10.90
CA ASP A 18 10.74 -6.85 10.48
C ASP A 18 10.67 -7.91 9.36
N PRO A 19 11.60 -7.90 8.39
CA PRO A 19 12.80 -7.05 8.30
C PRO A 19 12.59 -5.72 7.57
N TYR A 20 11.35 -5.32 7.33
CA TYR A 20 11.05 -4.15 6.49
C TYR A 20 11.00 -2.84 7.29
N GLN A 21 10.96 -2.92 8.63
CA GLN A 21 11.06 -1.75 9.49
C GLN A 21 12.38 -1.02 9.26
N GLY A 22 12.32 0.31 9.20
CA GLY A 22 13.49 1.17 8.92
C GLY A 22 13.84 1.31 7.43
N ARG A 23 13.33 0.44 6.55
CA ARG A 23 13.39 0.65 5.10
C ARG A 23 12.20 1.44 4.56
N TYR A 24 11.03 1.22 5.17
CA TYR A 24 9.80 1.94 4.87
C TYR A 24 9.17 2.42 6.17
N GLY A 25 8.60 3.63 6.13
CA GLY A 25 7.90 4.21 7.27
C GLY A 25 6.52 3.62 7.44
N TYR A 26 5.72 3.56 6.37
CA TYR A 26 4.36 2.99 6.39
C TYR A 26 3.88 2.56 5.01
N GLY A 27 2.76 1.85 4.96
CA GLY A 27 2.08 1.50 3.72
C GLY A 27 0.60 1.88 3.76
N VAL A 28 0.03 2.16 2.59
CA VAL A 28 -1.42 2.31 2.40
C VAL A 28 -1.91 1.12 1.58
N VAL A 29 -2.91 0.41 2.09
CA VAL A 29 -3.55 -0.70 1.36
C VAL A 29 -4.27 -0.14 0.15
N VAL A 30 -3.87 -0.54 -1.04
CA VAL A 30 -4.52 -0.13 -2.30
C VAL A 30 -5.37 -1.24 -2.88
N GLU A 31 -5.03 -2.50 -2.63
CA GLU A 31 -5.77 -3.65 -3.13
C GLU A 31 -5.75 -4.84 -2.15
N ILE A 32 -6.82 -5.63 -2.12
CA ILE A 32 -6.83 -6.96 -1.49
C ILE A 32 -6.68 -8.00 -2.60
N THR A 33 -5.46 -8.53 -2.77
CA THR A 33 -5.12 -9.43 -3.87
C THR A 33 -5.55 -10.87 -3.61
N SER A 34 -5.72 -11.28 -2.35
CA SER A 34 -6.27 -12.60 -2.03
C SER A 34 -7.00 -12.64 -0.69
N ARG A 35 -7.89 -13.63 -0.55
CA ARG A 35 -8.69 -13.86 0.64
C ARG A 35 -8.58 -15.31 1.13
N THR A 36 -8.77 -15.51 2.44
CA THR A 36 -8.93 -16.84 3.03
C THR A 36 -10.29 -17.44 2.66
N ARG A 37 -10.49 -18.74 2.94
CA ARG A 37 -11.80 -19.40 2.76
C ARG A 37 -12.93 -18.74 3.54
N GLN A 38 -12.61 -18.03 4.62
CA GLN A 38 -13.56 -17.30 5.46
C GLN A 38 -13.79 -15.86 4.97
N GLY A 39 -13.26 -15.49 3.79
CA GLY A 39 -13.40 -14.18 3.17
C GLY A 39 -12.50 -13.09 3.76
N GLN A 40 -11.64 -13.42 4.74
CA GLN A 40 -10.72 -12.46 5.33
C GLN A 40 -9.57 -12.15 4.37
N PRO A 41 -9.07 -10.90 4.30
CA PRO A 41 -7.88 -10.56 3.53
C PRO A 41 -6.70 -11.45 3.94
N ARG A 42 -5.96 -11.95 2.95
CA ARG A 42 -4.76 -12.77 3.15
C ARG A 42 -3.53 -12.07 2.60
N ASN A 43 -3.62 -11.59 1.36
CA ASN A 43 -2.59 -10.76 0.74
C ASN A 43 -3.19 -9.42 0.33
N VAL A 44 -2.35 -8.40 0.35
CA VAL A 44 -2.69 -7.03 -0.03
C VAL A 44 -1.56 -6.43 -0.84
N SER A 45 -1.88 -5.50 -1.73
CA SER A 45 -0.90 -4.62 -2.36
C SER A 45 -0.88 -3.28 -1.63
N LEU A 46 0.32 -2.75 -1.42
CA LEU A 46 0.54 -1.48 -0.74
C LEU A 46 1.21 -0.46 -1.67
N HIS A 47 0.85 0.81 -1.50
CA HIS A 47 1.78 1.90 -1.76
C HIS A 47 2.62 2.14 -0.52
N LEU A 48 3.95 2.08 -0.65
CA LEU A 48 4.87 2.27 0.46
C LEU A 48 5.38 3.70 0.53
N TYR A 49 5.59 4.20 1.74
CA TYR A 49 6.12 5.53 2.00
C TYR A 49 7.28 5.43 3.00
N ASP A 50 8.28 6.31 2.86
CA ASP A 50 9.32 6.50 3.88
C ASP A 50 8.79 7.28 5.10
N ASP A 51 9.66 7.57 6.06
CA ASP A 51 9.30 8.31 7.28
C ASP A 51 9.09 9.82 7.02
N GLU A 52 9.63 10.35 5.91
CA GLU A 52 9.33 11.71 5.43
C GLU A 52 8.00 11.79 4.65
N GLY A 53 7.36 10.66 4.37
CA GLY A 53 6.11 10.58 3.62
C GLY A 53 6.30 10.63 2.10
N GLN A 54 7.51 10.38 1.59
CA GLN A 54 7.75 10.23 0.16
C GLN A 54 7.31 8.85 -0.30
N LEU A 55 6.61 8.82 -1.42
CA LEU A 55 6.13 7.59 -2.03
C LEU A 55 7.28 6.80 -2.65
N TYR A 56 7.34 5.52 -2.35
CA TYR A 56 8.26 4.61 -3.01
C TYR A 56 7.87 4.41 -4.49
N ILE A 57 8.82 4.71 -5.36
CA ILE A 57 8.76 4.46 -6.80
C ILE A 57 9.93 3.54 -7.14
N GLU A 58 9.66 2.50 -7.91
CA GLU A 58 10.67 1.57 -8.38
C GLU A 58 11.79 2.31 -9.15
N PRO A 59 13.07 2.03 -8.86
CA PRO A 59 14.19 2.69 -9.52
C PRO A 59 14.15 2.63 -11.05
N LEU A 60 13.62 1.54 -11.62
CA LEU A 60 13.45 1.39 -13.06
C LEU A 60 12.49 2.44 -13.65
N TYR A 61 11.40 2.76 -12.95
CA TYR A 61 10.44 3.77 -13.39
C TYR A 61 11.08 5.15 -13.34
N VAL A 62 11.79 5.46 -12.25
CA VAL A 62 12.54 6.73 -12.13
C VAL A 62 13.57 6.87 -13.25
N ALA A 63 14.34 5.81 -13.55
CA ALA A 63 15.33 5.82 -14.62
C ALA A 63 14.73 6.05 -16.02
N LYS A 64 13.46 5.68 -16.22
CA LYS A 64 12.69 5.96 -17.43
C LYS A 64 11.95 7.31 -17.41
N GLY A 65 12.15 8.13 -16.38
CA GLY A 65 11.45 9.41 -16.22
C GLY A 65 9.98 9.28 -15.84
N LEU A 66 9.57 8.12 -15.32
CA LEU A 66 8.20 7.82 -14.90
C LEU A 66 8.07 8.01 -13.38
N MET A 67 6.98 8.66 -12.95
CA MET A 67 6.61 8.81 -11.54
C MET A 67 5.37 7.98 -11.21
N VAL A 68 5.44 6.68 -11.52
CA VAL A 68 4.34 5.75 -11.28
C VAL A 68 4.52 5.11 -9.90
N PRO A 69 3.53 5.20 -8.99
CA PRO A 69 3.54 4.49 -7.71
C PRO A 69 3.81 3.00 -7.88
N SER A 70 4.71 2.45 -7.06
CA SER A 70 4.94 1.00 -7.06
C SER A 70 3.96 0.29 -6.14
N TYR A 71 3.45 -0.84 -6.63
CA TYR A 71 2.56 -1.74 -5.90
C TYR A 71 3.41 -2.87 -5.34
N VAL A 72 3.42 -3.01 -4.01
CA VAL A 72 4.21 -4.05 -3.35
C VAL A 72 3.29 -4.97 -2.56
N ASP A 73 3.34 -6.26 -2.88
CA ASP A 73 2.49 -7.27 -2.27
C ASP A 73 3.04 -7.75 -0.93
N PHE A 74 2.15 -7.87 0.05
CA PHE A 74 2.45 -8.38 1.39
C PHE A 74 1.39 -9.38 1.85
N HIS A 75 1.81 -10.37 2.65
CA HIS A 75 0.89 -11.14 3.45
C HIS A 75 0.45 -10.32 4.66
N VAL A 76 -0.83 -10.35 5.03
CA VAL A 76 -1.36 -9.50 6.13
C VAL A 76 -0.70 -9.76 7.48
N SER A 77 -0.09 -10.93 7.68
CA SER A 77 0.65 -11.24 8.91
C SER A 77 1.93 -10.41 9.06
N GLU A 78 2.48 -9.87 7.97
CA GLU A 78 3.67 -9.01 7.95
C GLU A 78 3.35 -7.56 8.33
N LEU A 79 2.07 -7.26 8.58
CA LEU A 79 1.57 -5.90 8.75
C LEU A 79 0.95 -5.72 10.14
N THR A 80 0.97 -4.48 10.60
CA THR A 80 0.25 -4.02 11.78
C THR A 80 -0.67 -2.89 11.35
N TRP A 81 -1.98 -3.06 11.54
CA TRP A 81 -2.94 -1.99 11.27
C TRP A 81 -2.68 -0.81 12.22
N TYR A 82 -2.73 0.42 11.69
CA TYR A 82 -2.50 1.63 12.47
C TYR A 82 -3.74 2.54 12.50
N ARG A 83 -4.26 2.94 11.33
CA ARG A 83 -5.47 3.78 11.20
C ARG A 83 -6.00 3.77 9.77
N ARG A 84 -7.12 4.45 9.49
CA ARG A 84 -7.55 4.72 8.10
C ARG A 84 -6.98 6.05 7.58
N VAL A 85 -6.68 6.11 6.29
CA VAL A 85 -6.22 7.35 5.63
C VAL A 85 -7.34 8.40 5.55
N SER A 86 -8.60 7.97 5.45
CA SER A 86 -9.77 8.86 5.47
C SER A 86 -9.87 9.68 6.75
N ASP A 87 -9.37 9.16 7.86
CA ASP A 87 -9.36 9.85 9.15
C ASP A 87 -8.36 11.02 9.17
N GLN A 88 -7.58 11.19 8.10
CA GLN A 88 -6.67 12.32 7.87
C GLN A 88 -7.13 13.20 6.69
N GLY A 89 -8.34 12.97 6.16
CA GLY A 89 -8.90 13.74 5.03
C GLY A 89 -8.49 13.24 3.65
N TYR A 90 -7.85 12.07 3.53
CA TYR A 90 -7.53 11.46 2.24
C TYR A 90 -8.68 10.60 1.73
N HIS A 91 -9.01 10.74 0.45
CA HIS A 91 -10.10 10.01 -0.19
C HIS A 91 -9.64 9.42 -1.52
N THR A 92 -10.26 8.31 -1.92
CA THR A 92 -10.02 7.70 -3.24
C THR A 92 -10.56 8.60 -4.34
N ILE A 93 -9.84 8.66 -5.46
CA ILE A 93 -10.32 9.33 -6.68
C ILE A 93 -11.28 8.36 -7.39
N PRO A 94 -12.56 8.70 -7.61
CA PRO A 94 -13.56 7.75 -8.13
C PRO A 94 -13.29 7.25 -9.56
N LYS A 95 -12.53 8.01 -10.35
CA LYS A 95 -12.19 7.73 -11.75
C LYS A 95 -10.75 8.17 -12.02
N PRO A 96 -9.76 7.38 -11.59
CA PRO A 96 -8.37 7.72 -11.91
C PRO A 96 -8.15 7.62 -13.43
N PRO A 97 -7.24 8.43 -14.00
CA PRO A 97 -6.75 8.22 -15.36
C PRO A 97 -6.15 6.82 -15.52
N ASP A 98 -6.10 6.33 -16.76
CA ASP A 98 -5.37 5.09 -17.08
C ASP A 98 -3.86 5.34 -16.90
N TRP A 99 -3.31 4.81 -15.81
CA TRP A 99 -1.89 4.87 -15.46
C TRP A 99 -1.13 3.60 -15.85
N SER A 100 -1.68 2.75 -16.73
CA SER A 100 -0.99 1.54 -17.18
C SER A 100 0.39 1.86 -17.78
N VAL A 101 1.43 1.32 -17.13
CA VAL A 101 2.84 1.56 -17.50
C VAL A 101 3.29 0.78 -18.73
N GLU A 102 2.50 -0.21 -19.16
CA GLU A 102 2.79 -1.09 -20.31
C GLU A 102 3.13 -0.29 -21.58
N ARG A 103 2.48 0.86 -21.78
CA ARG A 103 2.71 1.74 -22.94
C ARG A 103 4.00 2.58 -22.85
N TYR A 104 4.57 2.71 -21.66
CA TYR A 104 5.73 3.55 -21.38
C TYR A 104 7.01 2.74 -21.08
N LEU A 105 6.86 1.41 -20.95
CA LEU A 105 7.97 0.50 -20.66
C LEU A 105 8.52 -0.22 -21.90
N ALA A 106 7.87 -0.09 -23.07
CA ALA A 106 8.41 -0.51 -24.37
C ALA A 106 9.62 0.33 -24.80
#